data_AF-E3QWF3-F1
#
_entry.id   AF-E3QWF3-F1
#
_cell.length_a   1.000
_cell.length_b   1.000
_cell.length_c   1.000
_cell.angle_alpha   90.00
_cell.angle_beta   90.00
_cell.angle_gamma   90.00
#
_symmetry.space_group_name_H-M   'P 1'
#
loop_
_entity.id
_entity.type
_entity.pdbx_description
1 polymer ?
#
loop_
_entity_poly.entity_id
_entity_poly.type
_entity_poly.pdbx_seq_one_letter_code
_entity_poly.pdbx_strand_id
1 'polypeptide(L)'
;MALLRVSLLPLAFLQLVLAAPADPAHPMITPPPTRVKRAPDVTDDIGNYVNSVIKGLGSDVSSFVVSGIPQYFQGFPTGTQVLSSLGINDGDLAAQPTQALNIPAYGNWTDEGWNVRVHGNIYKQPNISQSKVDDLANVFLIDVDIADLGPTEQAQARNVTRSIFVVQQGEQNVTMNFVNDVSVRPGASGGAVNARGGAQTINMPYLTTDQGDFDAFVKLRNTTGSSGGHLLPGNATESIQTLNMYTNGTNTGNATAYLVPPQGMTILSDIDDILRVTKIYEPKEGLLNSFARPFTPWMNMPEIYANWSASIPDFHFHYLTTTPEQVTRNYMEFIYNTYPLGSFDTRPLNFSDVQATLSIRRFLLDKIFQTFPQRKFILVADTTNSDVMKAYPAMYKDYPGQVQCIFLRNTSATDSGNKFPYNTAGFKDIPQNSYMFFRVPDDLTNLDIAGGQCYNATIPQNVTFKTQGLPFGLGNAAGSISPPTTWAAVVGMIVMGLAALT
;
A
#
# COMPACT_ATOMS: atom_id res chain seq x y z
N MET A 1 53.11 -42.69 48.89
CA MET A 1 52.75 -42.12 47.58
C MET A 1 51.36 -42.67 47.25
N ALA A 2 50.27 -41.94 47.03
CA ALA A 2 50.06 -40.57 46.61
C ALA A 2 48.78 -39.98 47.26
N LEU A 3 48.66 -38.65 47.16
CA LEU A 3 47.69 -37.79 47.83
C LEU A 3 46.25 -37.88 47.30
N LEU A 4 45.32 -37.55 48.20
CA LEU A 4 43.97 -37.05 47.93
C LEU A 4 43.92 -36.00 46.81
N ARG A 5 42.95 -36.11 45.89
CA ARG A 5 42.12 -34.99 45.46
C ARG A 5 40.70 -35.46 45.17
N VAL A 6 39.80 -35.15 46.09
CA VAL A 6 38.35 -35.14 45.91
C VAL A 6 38.03 -33.90 45.08
N SER A 7 37.52 -34.09 43.87
CA SER A 7 37.00 -33.00 43.03
C SER A 7 35.52 -32.82 43.32
N LEU A 8 35.19 -31.77 44.08
CA LEU A 8 33.85 -31.20 44.14
C LEU A 8 33.51 -30.60 42.76
N LEU A 9 32.54 -31.18 42.06
CA LEU A 9 31.82 -30.52 40.97
C LEU A 9 30.53 -29.94 41.55
N PRO A 10 30.30 -28.62 41.45
CA PRO A 10 29.03 -28.03 41.84
C PRO A 10 27.98 -28.39 40.78
N LEU A 11 26.84 -28.91 41.25
CA LEU A 11 25.61 -28.99 40.47
C LEU A 11 25.21 -27.58 40.00
N ALA A 12 25.26 -27.34 38.69
CA ALA A 12 24.47 -26.29 38.06
C ALA A 12 23.21 -26.94 37.49
N PHE A 13 22.15 -27.02 38.30
CA PHE A 13 20.80 -27.22 37.77
C PHE A 13 20.44 -25.98 36.95
N LEU A 14 20.61 -26.04 35.64
CA LEU A 14 20.02 -25.07 34.74
C LEU A 14 18.50 -25.33 34.76
N GLN A 15 17.76 -24.52 35.51
CA GLN A 15 16.32 -24.45 35.34
C GLN A 15 16.05 -23.93 33.93
N LEU A 16 15.57 -24.80 33.04
CA LEU A 16 14.87 -24.37 31.84
C LEU A 16 13.64 -23.60 32.30
N VAL A 17 13.76 -22.27 32.36
CA VAL A 17 12.61 -21.39 32.37
C VAL A 17 11.99 -21.54 30.98
N LEU A 18 11.03 -22.46 30.85
CA LEU A 18 10.07 -22.43 29.76
C LEU A 18 9.42 -21.05 29.84
N ALA A 19 9.75 -20.18 28.89
CA ALA A 19 9.02 -18.95 28.68
C ALA A 19 7.56 -19.36 28.50
N ALA A 20 6.70 -18.93 29.43
CA ALA A 20 5.26 -19.06 29.24
C ALA A 20 4.92 -18.44 27.88
N PRO A 21 4.05 -19.07 27.07
CA PRO A 21 3.57 -18.44 25.85
C PRO A 21 3.03 -17.07 26.23
N ALA A 22 3.56 -16.01 25.63
CA ALA A 22 3.02 -14.67 25.79
C ALA A 22 1.52 -14.74 25.47
N ASP A 23 0.69 -14.17 26.34
CA ASP A 23 -0.75 -14.08 26.07
C ASP A 23 -0.93 -13.52 24.65
N PRO A 24 -1.78 -14.14 23.81
CA PRO A 24 -2.03 -13.63 22.47
C PRO A 24 -2.47 -12.18 22.62
N ALA A 25 -1.73 -11.26 22.00
CA ALA A 25 -2.00 -9.84 22.08
C ALA A 25 -3.50 -9.61 21.82
N HIS A 26 -4.20 -9.04 22.80
CA HIS A 26 -5.59 -8.68 22.63
C HIS A 26 -5.68 -7.72 21.42
N PRO A 27 -6.68 -7.87 20.54
CA PRO A 27 -6.87 -6.94 19.43
C PRO A 27 -6.90 -5.53 20.01
N MET A 28 -5.92 -4.70 19.63
CA MET A 28 -5.86 -3.34 20.13
C MET A 28 -7.12 -2.61 19.68
N ILE A 29 -7.81 -1.98 20.62
CA ILE A 29 -8.75 -0.91 20.30
C ILE A 29 -7.87 0.24 19.78
N THR A 30 -7.75 0.35 18.46
CA THR A 30 -6.94 1.40 17.83
C THR A 30 -7.46 2.76 18.31
N PRO A 31 -6.65 3.58 19.00
CA PRO A 31 -7.11 4.86 19.49
C PRO A 31 -7.49 5.78 18.32
N PRO A 32 -8.44 6.71 18.51
CA PRO A 32 -8.86 7.62 17.46
C PRO A 32 -7.71 8.54 17.01
N PRO A 33 -7.71 9.00 15.75
CA PRO A 33 -6.66 9.89 15.27
C PRO A 33 -6.62 11.21 16.05
N THR A 34 -5.41 11.69 16.33
CA THR A 34 -5.15 12.91 17.08
C THR A 34 -5.55 14.14 16.27
N ARG A 35 -6.44 15.00 16.80
CA ARG A 35 -6.86 16.27 16.19
C ARG A 35 -5.87 17.40 16.48
N VAL A 36 -4.63 17.29 16.00
CA VAL A 36 -3.71 18.43 16.05
C VAL A 36 -3.81 19.19 14.73
N LYS A 37 -4.28 20.44 14.78
CA LYS A 37 -4.12 21.40 13.66
C LYS A 37 -2.62 21.59 13.43
N ARG A 38 -2.08 21.05 12.33
CA ARG A 38 -0.71 21.34 11.92
C ARG A 38 -0.75 22.53 10.97
N ALA A 39 0.13 23.49 11.20
CA ALA A 39 0.43 24.54 10.23
C ALA A 39 0.93 23.88 8.91
N PRO A 40 0.77 24.52 7.74
CA PRO A 40 1.08 23.96 6.42
C PRO A 40 2.55 23.51 6.19
N ASP A 41 3.41 23.62 7.20
CA ASP A 41 4.85 23.70 7.08
C ASP A 41 5.54 22.34 7.30
N VAL A 42 5.08 21.30 6.58
CA VAL A 42 5.66 19.94 6.60
C VAL A 42 6.43 19.63 5.32
N THR A 43 6.36 20.54 4.34
CA THR A 43 7.13 20.45 3.10
C THR A 43 8.63 20.58 3.37
N ASP A 44 9.02 21.41 4.36
CA ASP A 44 10.43 21.72 4.64
C ASP A 44 11.18 20.58 5.34
N ASP A 45 10.54 19.85 6.27
CA ASP A 45 11.17 18.71 6.95
C ASP A 45 11.34 17.50 6.03
N ILE A 46 10.39 17.27 5.12
CA ILE A 46 10.51 16.23 4.08
C ILE A 46 11.63 16.61 3.10
N GLY A 47 11.70 17.88 2.67
CA GLY A 47 12.76 18.38 1.79
C GLY A 47 14.16 18.22 2.40
N ASN A 48 14.31 18.46 3.71
CA ASN A 48 15.57 18.32 4.43
C ASN A 48 15.99 16.85 4.62
N TYR A 49 15.05 15.95 4.92
CA TYR A 49 15.34 14.52 5.01
C TYR A 49 15.76 13.93 3.66
N VAL A 50 15.00 14.26 2.60
CA VAL A 50 15.29 13.88 1.21
C VAL A 50 16.68 14.39 0.79
N ASN A 51 17.02 15.64 1.09
CA ASN A 51 18.37 16.19 0.83
C ASN A 51 19.50 15.50 1.62
N SER A 52 19.25 15.04 2.85
CA SER A 52 20.26 14.36 3.66
C SER A 52 20.60 12.95 3.15
N VAL A 53 19.61 12.25 2.58
CA VAL A 53 19.78 10.91 1.97
C VAL A 53 20.38 11.02 0.56
N ILE A 54 20.03 12.08 -0.19
CA ILE A 54 20.57 12.36 -1.53
C ILE A 54 22.08 12.63 -1.52
N LYS A 55 22.65 13.23 -0.46
CA LYS A 55 24.10 13.49 -0.39
C LYS A 55 24.97 12.22 -0.34
N GLY A 56 24.40 11.06 -0.03
CA GLY A 56 25.12 9.77 0.02
C GLY A 56 25.10 8.96 -1.28
N LEU A 57 24.27 9.33 -2.26
CA LEU A 57 24.03 8.58 -3.49
C LEU A 57 23.86 9.57 -4.65
N GLY A 58 24.87 9.66 -5.53
CA GLY A 58 25.03 10.64 -6.61
C GLY A 58 23.73 11.19 -7.24
N SER A 59 23.77 12.49 -7.55
CA SER A 59 22.64 13.41 -7.73
C SER A 59 21.60 13.09 -8.81
N ASP A 60 21.89 12.19 -9.75
CA ASP A 60 21.15 12.20 -11.03
C ASP A 60 20.14 11.05 -11.19
N VAL A 61 20.02 10.14 -10.22
CA VAL A 61 19.06 9.02 -10.27
C VAL A 61 18.29 8.82 -8.96
N SER A 62 18.79 9.36 -7.84
CA SER A 62 18.27 9.07 -6.50
C SER A 62 16.99 9.83 -6.14
N SER A 63 16.72 11.00 -6.71
CA SER A 63 15.66 11.90 -6.22
C SER A 63 14.21 11.46 -6.51
N PHE A 64 13.98 10.51 -7.43
CA PHE A 64 12.63 10.21 -7.93
C PHE A 64 11.76 9.31 -7.03
N VAL A 65 12.32 8.51 -6.11
CA VAL A 65 11.55 7.54 -5.26
C VAL A 65 12.14 7.34 -3.85
N VAL A 66 12.88 8.31 -3.28
CA VAL A 66 13.48 8.16 -1.92
C VAL A 66 12.42 7.98 -0.82
N SER A 67 11.22 8.54 -1.01
CA SER A 67 10.15 8.55 -0.01
C SER A 67 9.18 7.35 -0.12
N GLY A 68 9.39 6.40 -1.04
CA GLY A 68 8.41 5.34 -1.33
C GLY A 68 7.15 5.83 -2.06
N ILE A 69 7.17 7.08 -2.53
CA ILE A 69 6.12 7.71 -3.32
C ILE A 69 6.78 8.30 -4.56
N PRO A 70 6.37 7.91 -5.79
CA PRO A 70 6.87 8.53 -7.00
C PRO A 70 6.71 10.06 -6.94
N GLN A 71 7.76 10.82 -7.31
CA GLN A 71 7.76 12.29 -7.21
C GLN A 71 6.53 12.98 -7.83
N TYR A 72 5.99 12.44 -8.92
CA TYR A 72 4.82 13.02 -9.59
C TYR A 72 3.48 12.84 -8.84
N PHE A 73 3.44 12.01 -7.80
CA PHE A 73 2.33 11.95 -6.84
C PHE A 73 2.56 12.85 -5.61
N GLN A 74 3.65 13.61 -5.59
CA GLN A 74 3.95 14.58 -4.53
C GLN A 74 3.43 15.96 -4.90
N GLY A 75 2.96 16.72 -3.90
CA GLY A 75 2.57 18.12 -4.09
C GLY A 75 1.22 18.35 -4.79
N PHE A 76 0.32 17.36 -4.79
CA PHE A 76 -1.05 17.60 -5.25
C PHE A 76 -1.70 18.72 -4.44
N PRO A 77 -2.39 19.68 -5.10
CA PRO A 77 -2.99 20.80 -4.40
C PRO A 77 -4.12 20.31 -3.50
N THR A 78 -4.27 20.95 -2.34
CA THR A 78 -5.37 20.70 -1.40
C THR A 78 -6.03 21.99 -0.96
N GLY A 79 -7.33 21.92 -0.62
CA GLY A 79 -8.11 23.03 -0.10
C GLY A 79 -8.01 24.29 -0.97
N THR A 80 -7.56 25.38 -0.37
CA THR A 80 -7.43 26.70 -1.04
C THR A 80 -6.38 26.72 -2.15
N GLN A 81 -5.41 25.80 -2.16
CA GLN A 81 -4.43 25.71 -3.26
C GLN A 81 -5.10 25.32 -4.58
N VAL A 82 -6.12 24.46 -4.52
CA VAL A 82 -6.91 24.07 -5.70
C VAL A 82 -7.62 25.30 -6.25
N LEU A 83 -8.31 26.06 -5.40
CA LEU A 83 -9.01 27.28 -5.81
C LEU A 83 -8.07 28.32 -6.43
N SER A 84 -6.91 28.55 -5.79
CA SER A 84 -5.87 29.45 -6.30
C SER A 84 -5.34 28.99 -7.67
N SER A 85 -5.05 27.70 -7.85
CA SER A 85 -4.56 27.13 -9.11
C SER A 85 -5.58 27.20 -10.26
N LEU A 86 -6.86 27.20 -9.92
CA LEU A 86 -7.97 27.24 -10.87
C LEU A 86 -8.49 28.66 -11.13
N GLY A 87 -8.12 29.64 -10.30
CA GLY A 87 -8.65 31.01 -10.40
C GLY A 87 -10.14 31.09 -10.09
N ILE A 88 -10.65 30.21 -9.22
CA ILE A 88 -12.08 30.09 -8.88
C ILE A 88 -12.34 30.78 -7.54
N ASN A 89 -13.43 31.55 -7.47
CA ASN A 89 -13.88 32.17 -6.22
C ASN A 89 -14.70 31.18 -5.37
N ASP A 90 -14.66 31.34 -4.04
CA ASP A 90 -15.33 30.44 -3.08
C ASP A 90 -16.84 30.25 -3.35
N GLY A 91 -17.51 31.26 -3.90
CA GLY A 91 -18.95 31.23 -4.18
C GLY A 91 -19.36 30.21 -5.24
N ASP A 92 -18.54 30.00 -6.27
CA ASP A 92 -18.84 29.05 -7.35
C ASP A 92 -18.67 27.60 -6.88
N LEU A 93 -17.76 27.36 -5.93
CA LEU A 93 -17.58 26.08 -5.28
C LEU A 93 -18.74 25.77 -4.31
N ALA A 94 -19.27 26.77 -3.61
CA ALA A 94 -20.36 26.57 -2.65
C ALA A 94 -21.58 25.90 -3.29
N ALA A 95 -21.89 26.23 -4.55
CA ALA A 95 -22.99 25.66 -5.32
C ALA A 95 -22.75 24.21 -5.79
N GLN A 96 -21.52 23.69 -5.74
CA GLN A 96 -21.21 22.33 -6.14
C GLN A 96 -21.66 21.31 -5.08
N PRO A 97 -22.17 20.13 -5.50
CA PRO A 97 -22.59 19.10 -4.56
C PRO A 97 -21.40 18.53 -3.80
N THR A 98 -21.60 18.24 -2.52
CA THR A 98 -20.63 17.50 -1.72
C THR A 98 -20.53 16.05 -2.21
N GLN A 99 -19.30 15.60 -2.38
CA GLN A 99 -18.97 14.23 -2.75
C GLN A 99 -18.21 13.54 -1.62
N ALA A 100 -18.21 12.22 -1.63
CA ALA A 100 -17.49 11.41 -0.65
C ALA A 100 -16.75 10.29 -1.37
N LEU A 101 -15.45 10.13 -1.08
CA LEU A 101 -14.69 8.94 -1.39
C LEU A 101 -14.73 8.03 -0.17
N ASN A 102 -15.32 6.84 -0.31
CA ASN A 102 -15.20 5.80 0.71
C ASN A 102 -14.11 4.83 0.29
N ILE A 103 -13.22 4.50 1.22
CA ILE A 103 -12.24 3.44 1.01
C ILE A 103 -12.81 2.12 1.58
N PRO A 104 -12.75 1.02 0.82
CA PRO A 104 -13.17 -0.32 1.24
C PRO A 104 -12.60 -0.71 2.61
N ALA A 105 -13.49 -0.85 3.58
CA ALA A 105 -13.15 -0.97 4.99
C ALA A 105 -12.80 -2.41 5.39
N TYR A 106 -12.01 -2.58 6.44
CA TYR A 106 -11.91 -3.85 7.17
C TYR A 106 -12.40 -3.68 8.61
N GLY A 107 -12.87 -4.76 9.22
CA GLY A 107 -13.23 -4.80 10.62
C GLY A 107 -12.78 -6.07 11.31
N ASN A 108 -12.34 -5.93 12.56
CA ASN A 108 -11.96 -7.04 13.42
C ASN A 108 -13.05 -7.36 14.45
N TRP A 109 -12.95 -8.54 15.03
CA TRP A 109 -13.78 -8.93 16.17
C TRP A 109 -13.10 -8.53 17.47
N THR A 110 -13.87 -7.92 18.37
CA THR A 110 -13.45 -7.50 19.71
C THR A 110 -14.43 -8.04 20.76
N ASP A 111 -14.13 -7.86 22.04
CA ASP A 111 -15.05 -8.24 23.13
C ASP A 111 -16.39 -7.47 23.09
N GLU A 112 -16.42 -6.33 22.38
CA GLU A 112 -17.61 -5.52 22.15
C GLU A 112 -18.29 -5.80 20.80
N GLY A 113 -17.84 -6.83 20.08
CA GLY A 113 -18.34 -7.23 18.77
C GLY A 113 -17.49 -6.72 17.60
N TRP A 114 -18.12 -6.62 16.42
CA TRP A 114 -17.46 -6.17 15.19
C TRP A 114 -17.09 -4.69 15.26
N ASN A 115 -15.81 -4.40 15.04
CA ASN A 115 -15.26 -3.06 15.06
C ASN A 115 -14.63 -2.75 13.69
N VAL A 116 -15.24 -1.83 12.93
CA VAL A 116 -14.95 -1.60 11.50
C VAL A 116 -14.25 -0.27 11.32
N ARG A 117 -13.09 -0.26 10.67
CA ARG A 117 -12.41 0.97 10.29
C ARG A 117 -13.04 1.58 9.05
N VAL A 118 -13.81 2.64 9.25
CA VAL A 118 -14.39 3.43 8.17
C VAL A 118 -13.51 4.63 7.90
N HIS A 119 -13.04 4.75 6.67
CA HIS A 119 -12.20 5.88 6.28
C HIS A 119 -12.40 6.32 4.83
N GLY A 120 -12.02 7.56 4.54
CA GLY A 120 -12.22 8.20 3.25
C GLY A 120 -12.16 9.72 3.32
N ASN A 121 -12.66 10.40 2.29
CA ASN A 121 -12.55 11.85 2.12
C ASN A 121 -13.88 12.49 1.70
N ILE A 122 -14.17 13.67 2.23
CA ILE A 122 -15.27 14.54 1.77
C ILE A 122 -14.68 15.71 0.99
N TYR A 123 -15.17 15.90 -0.23
CA TYR A 123 -14.66 16.93 -1.15
C TYR A 123 -15.78 17.51 -2.01
N LYS A 124 -15.48 18.65 -2.64
CA LYS A 124 -16.27 19.23 -3.73
C LYS A 124 -15.42 19.26 -4.99
N GLN A 125 -16.07 19.04 -6.13
CA GLN A 125 -15.41 19.09 -7.42
C GLN A 125 -15.72 20.42 -8.10
N PRO A 126 -14.72 21.26 -8.37
CA PRO A 126 -14.92 22.51 -9.10
C PRO A 126 -15.48 22.26 -10.51
N ASN A 127 -16.39 23.13 -10.94
CA ASN A 127 -16.87 23.13 -12.32
C ASN A 127 -15.90 23.94 -13.19
N ILE A 128 -15.03 23.25 -13.93
CA ILE A 128 -14.05 23.85 -14.84
C ILE A 128 -14.29 23.43 -16.29
N SER A 129 -13.95 24.32 -17.23
CA SER A 129 -14.07 24.04 -18.65
C SER A 129 -13.20 22.85 -19.05
N GLN A 130 -13.59 22.13 -20.10
CA GLN A 130 -12.77 21.03 -20.62
C GLN A 130 -11.38 21.51 -21.05
N SER A 131 -11.26 22.70 -21.67
CA SER A 131 -9.95 23.26 -22.03
C SER A 131 -9.04 23.41 -20.82
N LYS A 132 -9.58 23.88 -19.68
CA LYS A 132 -8.81 24.02 -18.45
C LYS A 132 -8.41 22.65 -17.88
N VAL A 133 -9.27 21.64 -17.99
CA VAL A 133 -8.90 20.28 -17.60
C VAL A 133 -7.78 19.72 -18.47
N ASP A 134 -7.86 19.96 -19.78
CA ASP A 134 -6.84 19.52 -20.74
C ASP A 134 -5.49 20.21 -20.45
N ASP A 135 -5.49 21.52 -20.18
CA ASP A 135 -4.30 22.27 -19.74
C ASP A 135 -3.68 21.69 -18.46
N LEU A 136 -4.51 21.33 -17.46
CA LEU A 136 -4.05 20.74 -16.21
C LEU A 136 -3.56 19.30 -16.40
N ALA A 137 -4.18 18.53 -17.30
CA ALA A 137 -3.76 17.18 -17.61
C ALA A 137 -2.37 17.17 -18.26
N ASN A 138 -2.10 18.13 -19.17
CA ASN A 138 -0.81 18.27 -19.84
C ASN A 138 0.37 18.51 -18.88
N VAL A 139 0.14 19.00 -17.65
CA VAL A 139 1.18 19.10 -16.61
C VAL A 139 1.73 17.73 -16.22
N PHE A 140 0.92 16.67 -16.32
CA PHE A 140 1.31 15.30 -16.00
C PHE A 140 1.76 14.50 -17.23
N LEU A 141 1.62 15.02 -18.45
CA LEU A 141 1.97 14.33 -19.69
C LEU A 141 3.30 14.89 -20.23
N ILE A 142 4.42 14.24 -19.89
CA ILE A 142 5.74 14.68 -20.37
C ILE A 142 5.88 14.39 -21.87
N ASP A 143 6.17 15.44 -22.63
CA ASP A 143 6.41 15.43 -24.08
C ASP A 143 5.25 14.88 -24.92
N VAL A 144 4.01 14.89 -24.39
CA VAL A 144 2.80 14.46 -25.09
C VAL A 144 1.67 15.41 -24.72
N ASP A 145 0.96 15.95 -25.70
CA ASP A 145 -0.26 16.70 -25.44
C ASP A 145 -1.46 15.75 -25.37
N ILE A 146 -2.42 16.02 -24.49
CA ILE A 146 -3.68 15.30 -24.43
C ILE A 146 -4.41 15.30 -25.78
N ALA A 147 -4.26 16.35 -26.60
CA ALA A 147 -4.82 16.42 -27.95
C ALA A 147 -4.26 15.34 -28.89
N ASP A 148 -3.02 14.87 -28.64
CA ASP A 148 -2.35 13.83 -29.43
C ASP A 148 -2.71 12.40 -28.98
N LEU A 149 -3.36 12.26 -27.81
CA LEU A 149 -3.77 10.97 -27.25
C LEU A 149 -5.03 10.41 -27.91
N GLY A 150 -5.20 9.08 -27.87
CA GLY A 150 -6.43 8.44 -28.32
C GLY A 150 -7.64 8.77 -27.43
N PRO A 151 -8.89 8.64 -27.91
CA PRO A 151 -10.09 9.06 -27.15
C PRO A 151 -10.21 8.45 -25.75
N THR A 152 -9.86 7.17 -25.60
CA THR A 152 -9.85 6.47 -24.30
C THR A 152 -8.81 7.07 -23.36
N GLU A 153 -7.62 7.37 -23.88
CA GLU A 153 -6.53 7.92 -23.08
C GLU A 153 -6.83 9.36 -22.64
N GLN A 154 -7.43 10.16 -23.53
CA GLN A 154 -7.93 11.49 -23.20
C GLN A 154 -8.97 11.44 -22.09
N ALA A 155 -9.93 10.52 -22.18
CA ALA A 155 -10.98 10.37 -21.17
C ALA A 155 -10.39 10.04 -19.80
N GLN A 156 -9.41 9.13 -19.75
CA GLN A 156 -8.75 8.79 -18.50
C GLN A 156 -7.92 9.95 -17.95
N ALA A 157 -7.09 10.61 -18.77
CA ALA A 157 -6.32 11.80 -18.36
C ALA A 157 -7.23 12.87 -17.75
N ARG A 158 -8.35 13.15 -18.43
CA ARG A 158 -9.40 14.07 -17.96
C ARG A 158 -10.03 13.64 -16.63
N ASN A 159 -10.26 12.35 -16.43
CA ASN A 159 -10.90 11.82 -15.21
C ASN A 159 -9.93 11.84 -14.02
N VAL A 160 -8.69 11.40 -14.21
CA VAL A 160 -7.64 11.44 -13.18
C VAL A 160 -7.36 12.88 -12.78
N THR A 161 -7.17 13.79 -13.74
CA THR A 161 -6.95 15.22 -13.45
C THR A 161 -8.11 15.80 -12.63
N ARG A 162 -9.35 15.49 -13.01
CA ARG A 162 -10.54 15.93 -12.26
C ARG A 162 -10.58 15.40 -10.82
N SER A 163 -10.01 14.23 -10.55
CA SER A 163 -9.97 13.65 -9.21
C SER A 163 -8.87 14.27 -8.35
N ILE A 164 -7.75 14.70 -8.95
CA ILE A 164 -6.67 15.45 -8.27
C ILE A 164 -7.15 16.83 -7.84
N PHE A 165 -7.78 17.58 -8.76
CA PHE A 165 -8.21 18.97 -8.53
C PHE A 165 -9.59 19.05 -7.84
N VAL A 166 -9.70 18.44 -6.67
CA VAL A 166 -10.89 18.51 -5.80
C VAL A 166 -10.61 19.34 -4.56
N VAL A 167 -11.62 20.06 -4.07
CA VAL A 167 -11.52 20.90 -2.87
C VAL A 167 -12.05 20.15 -1.67
N GLN A 168 -11.15 19.76 -0.78
CA GLN A 168 -11.45 19.06 0.46
C GLN A 168 -12.40 19.89 1.35
N GLN A 169 -13.34 19.22 2.03
CA GLN A 169 -14.33 19.87 2.90
C GLN A 169 -14.09 19.49 4.36
N GLY A 170 -13.55 20.44 5.13
CA GLY A 170 -13.33 20.26 6.56
C GLY A 170 -14.55 20.52 7.43
N GLU A 171 -14.46 20.06 8.68
CA GLU A 171 -15.48 20.22 9.73
C GLU A 171 -16.87 19.67 9.35
N GLN A 172 -16.93 18.68 8.45
CA GLN A 172 -18.17 18.06 8.01
C GLN A 172 -18.55 16.89 8.91
N ASN A 173 -19.85 16.71 9.14
CA ASN A 173 -20.38 15.55 9.86
C ASN A 173 -20.69 14.42 8.87
N VAL A 174 -20.07 13.26 9.05
CA VAL A 174 -20.21 12.11 8.13
C VAL A 174 -21.12 11.07 8.74
N THR A 175 -22.11 10.62 7.97
CA THR A 175 -23.01 9.53 8.35
C THR A 175 -22.86 8.39 7.37
N MET A 176 -22.60 7.19 7.87
CA MET A 176 -22.41 5.99 7.07
C MET A 176 -23.61 5.04 7.23
N ASN A 177 -24.18 4.61 6.11
CA ASN A 177 -25.24 3.61 6.07
C ASN A 177 -24.68 2.27 5.63
N PHE A 178 -24.70 1.28 6.52
CA PHE A 178 -24.35 -0.09 6.23
C PHE A 178 -25.58 -0.88 5.79
N VAL A 179 -25.44 -1.67 4.73
CA VAL A 179 -26.53 -2.49 4.18
C VAL A 179 -26.04 -3.88 3.74
N ASN A 180 -26.96 -4.83 3.74
CA ASN A 180 -26.75 -6.27 3.52
C ASN A 180 -27.02 -6.70 2.07
N ASP A 181 -26.43 -6.04 1.07
CA ASP A 181 -26.71 -6.28 -0.36
C ASP A 181 -25.44 -6.47 -1.21
N VAL A 182 -24.35 -6.94 -0.59
CA VAL A 182 -23.10 -7.17 -1.31
C VAL A 182 -23.26 -8.31 -2.30
N SER A 183 -22.96 -8.05 -3.57
CA SER A 183 -22.96 -9.05 -4.63
C SER A 183 -21.66 -9.86 -4.60
N VAL A 184 -21.60 -10.86 -3.71
CA VAL A 184 -20.44 -11.77 -3.64
C VAL A 184 -20.69 -13.01 -4.51
N ARG A 185 -19.72 -13.36 -5.36
CA ARG A 185 -19.78 -14.59 -6.16
C ARG A 185 -19.32 -15.79 -5.30
N PRO A 186 -20.10 -16.88 -5.21
CA PRO A 186 -19.68 -18.08 -4.49
C PRO A 186 -18.33 -18.60 -4.99
N GLY A 187 -17.41 -18.94 -4.08
CA GLY A 187 -16.07 -19.44 -4.42
C GLY A 187 -15.09 -18.40 -4.99
N ALA A 188 -15.50 -17.12 -5.08
CA ALA A 188 -14.62 -16.01 -5.40
C ALA A 188 -14.40 -15.12 -4.15
N SER A 189 -13.44 -14.21 -4.21
CA SER A 189 -13.14 -13.27 -3.12
C SER A 189 -12.83 -13.96 -1.78
N GLY A 190 -12.07 -15.06 -1.85
CA GLY A 190 -11.62 -15.83 -0.69
C GLY A 190 -12.73 -16.44 0.15
N GLY A 191 -13.89 -16.69 -0.44
CA GLY A 191 -15.04 -17.26 0.26
C GLY A 191 -15.85 -16.25 1.07
N ALA A 192 -15.67 -14.95 0.83
CA ALA A 192 -16.50 -13.93 1.47
C ALA A 192 -18.00 -14.17 1.23
N VAL A 193 -18.83 -13.78 2.20
CA VAL A 193 -20.29 -13.95 2.14
C VAL A 193 -20.99 -12.63 2.45
N ASN A 194 -22.10 -12.37 1.77
CA ASN A 194 -22.97 -11.26 2.14
C ASN A 194 -23.49 -11.47 3.57
N ALA A 195 -23.29 -10.48 4.43
CA ALA A 195 -23.75 -10.55 5.81
C ALA A 195 -25.28 -10.71 5.87
N ARG A 196 -25.78 -11.54 6.80
CA ARG A 196 -27.22 -11.81 6.94
C ARG A 196 -27.95 -10.81 7.86
N GLY A 197 -27.22 -9.86 8.44
CA GLY A 197 -27.70 -8.78 9.29
C GLY A 197 -26.61 -7.73 9.49
N GLY A 198 -26.81 -6.75 10.36
CA GLY A 198 -25.84 -5.67 10.57
C GLY A 198 -26.12 -4.39 9.80
N ALA A 199 -27.18 -4.33 8.98
CA ALA A 199 -27.66 -3.09 8.39
C ALA A 199 -27.98 -2.06 9.49
N GLN A 200 -27.38 -0.88 9.39
CA GLN A 200 -27.50 0.20 10.37
C GLN A 200 -26.92 1.50 9.84
N THR A 201 -27.39 2.62 10.39
CA THR A 201 -26.82 3.94 10.13
C THR A 201 -25.99 4.37 11.33
N ILE A 202 -24.75 4.80 11.09
CA ILE A 202 -23.79 5.23 12.12
C ILE A 202 -23.30 6.63 11.76
N ASN A 203 -23.39 7.55 12.71
CA ASN A 203 -22.68 8.83 12.63
C ASN A 203 -21.22 8.58 12.97
N MET A 204 -20.31 9.04 12.12
CA MET A 204 -18.88 8.99 12.41
C MET A 204 -18.61 9.77 13.70
N PRO A 205 -17.71 9.28 14.57
CA PRO A 205 -17.50 9.86 15.89
C PRO A 205 -16.83 11.25 15.84
N TYR A 206 -16.29 11.63 14.67
CA TYR A 206 -15.55 12.87 14.49
C TYR A 206 -15.99 13.58 13.21
N LEU A 207 -15.85 14.92 13.24
CA LEU A 207 -15.92 15.73 12.03
C LEU A 207 -14.71 15.46 11.15
N THR A 208 -14.83 15.75 9.86
CA THR A 208 -13.69 15.67 8.93
C THR A 208 -12.57 16.63 9.31
N THR A 209 -11.34 16.25 8.96
CA THR A 209 -10.13 17.09 9.06
C THR A 209 -10.25 18.30 8.12
N ASP A 210 -9.35 19.28 8.22
CA ASP A 210 -9.32 20.41 7.25
C ASP A 210 -9.11 19.90 5.80
N GLN A 211 -8.44 18.76 5.64
CA GLN A 211 -8.24 18.03 4.38
C GLN A 211 -9.40 17.09 4.05
N GLY A 212 -10.53 17.16 4.75
CA GLY A 212 -11.75 16.40 4.42
C GLY A 212 -11.72 14.92 4.80
N ASP A 213 -10.64 14.44 5.43
CA ASP A 213 -10.52 13.03 5.82
C ASP A 213 -11.47 12.69 6.98
N PHE A 214 -12.03 11.49 6.93
CA PHE A 214 -12.56 10.79 8.10
C PHE A 214 -11.84 9.43 8.20
N ASP A 215 -11.40 9.05 9.39
CA ASP A 215 -10.81 7.72 9.66
C ASP A 215 -11.14 7.37 11.11
N ALA A 216 -12.02 6.40 11.32
CA ALA A 216 -12.34 5.91 12.66
C ALA A 216 -12.81 4.47 12.64
N PHE A 217 -12.53 3.77 13.72
CA PHE A 217 -13.19 2.51 14.04
C PHE A 217 -14.59 2.78 14.61
N VAL A 218 -15.59 2.10 14.07
CA VAL A 218 -16.98 2.15 14.54
C VAL A 218 -17.45 0.74 14.91
N LYS A 219 -18.12 0.65 16.06
CA LYS A 219 -18.68 -0.62 16.55
C LYS A 219 -20.01 -0.88 15.88
N LEU A 220 -20.14 -2.04 15.24
CA LEU A 220 -21.40 -2.48 14.64
C LEU A 220 -22.28 -3.11 15.70
N ARG A 221 -23.55 -2.70 15.72
CA ARG A 221 -24.59 -3.39 16.48
C ARG A 221 -24.98 -4.67 15.74
N ASN A 222 -25.31 -5.72 16.49
CA ASN A 222 -25.88 -6.93 15.90
C ASN A 222 -27.36 -6.68 15.59
N THR A 223 -27.66 -6.28 14.36
CA THR A 223 -29.03 -6.04 13.88
C THR A 223 -29.52 -7.22 13.03
N THR A 224 -30.83 -7.48 13.08
CA THR A 224 -31.47 -8.52 12.27
C THR A 224 -31.68 -8.04 10.84
N GLY A 225 -31.24 -8.80 9.85
CA GLY A 225 -31.49 -8.52 8.44
C GLY A 225 -32.94 -8.78 8.03
N SER A 226 -33.31 -8.33 6.84
CA SER A 226 -34.68 -8.45 6.30
C SER A 226 -35.20 -9.89 6.20
N SER A 227 -34.30 -10.87 6.09
CA SER A 227 -34.61 -12.31 6.06
C SER A 227 -34.57 -13.00 7.44
N GLY A 228 -34.43 -12.24 8.53
CA GLY A 228 -34.34 -12.78 9.89
C GLY A 228 -32.93 -13.21 10.33
N GLY A 229 -31.92 -13.05 9.48
CA GLY A 229 -30.53 -13.37 9.79
C GLY A 229 -29.83 -12.31 10.66
N HIS A 230 -28.60 -12.59 11.10
CA HIS A 230 -27.79 -11.71 11.94
C HIS A 230 -26.32 -11.74 11.52
N LEU A 231 -25.50 -10.83 12.06
CA LEU A 231 -24.05 -10.91 11.93
C LEU A 231 -23.52 -12.09 12.74
N LEU A 232 -22.79 -13.00 12.10
CA LEU A 232 -22.10 -14.06 12.82
C LEU A 232 -20.99 -13.45 13.68
N PRO A 233 -20.84 -13.87 14.95
CA PRO A 233 -19.70 -13.47 15.77
C PRO A 233 -18.39 -13.88 15.11
N GLY A 234 -17.41 -12.98 15.07
CA GLY A 234 -16.13 -13.23 14.39
C GLY A 234 -15.31 -14.35 15.01
N ASN A 235 -15.50 -14.64 16.30
CA ASN A 235 -14.90 -15.79 16.98
C ASN A 235 -15.68 -17.11 16.79
N ALA A 236 -16.80 -17.09 16.06
CA ALA A 236 -17.65 -18.24 15.80
C ALA A 236 -17.83 -18.50 14.29
N THR A 237 -17.05 -17.84 13.44
CA THR A 237 -17.08 -18.00 11.98
C THR A 237 -15.67 -17.91 11.42
N GLU A 238 -15.40 -18.71 10.39
CA GLU A 238 -14.18 -18.58 9.58
C GLU A 238 -14.45 -17.70 8.35
N SER A 239 -15.72 -17.62 7.92
CA SER A 239 -16.11 -16.82 6.75
C SER A 239 -16.04 -15.32 7.00
N ILE A 240 -15.43 -14.62 6.03
CA ILE A 240 -15.44 -13.15 5.94
C ILE A 240 -16.85 -12.69 5.59
N GLN A 241 -17.44 -11.81 6.39
CA GLN A 241 -18.77 -11.24 6.13
C GLN A 241 -18.65 -9.85 5.50
N THR A 242 -19.51 -9.52 4.54
CA THR A 242 -19.45 -8.24 3.83
C THR A 242 -20.72 -7.40 4.02
N LEU A 243 -20.53 -6.09 4.08
CA LEU A 243 -21.58 -5.08 4.13
C LEU A 243 -21.25 -3.98 3.12
N ASN A 244 -22.21 -3.52 2.32
CA ASN A 244 -21.99 -2.28 1.55
C ASN A 244 -22.15 -1.09 2.49
N MET A 245 -21.38 -0.05 2.23
CA MET A 245 -21.34 1.18 3.02
C MET A 245 -21.55 2.40 2.11
N TYR A 246 -22.55 3.20 2.46
CA TYR A 246 -22.96 4.39 1.71
C TYR A 246 -22.88 5.65 2.58
N THR A 247 -22.20 6.68 2.09
CA THR A 247 -22.17 7.98 2.76
C THR A 247 -23.48 8.71 2.51
N ASN A 248 -24.17 9.08 3.58
CA ASN A 248 -25.46 9.76 3.48
C ASN A 248 -25.30 11.15 2.85
N GLY A 249 -26.26 11.56 2.01
CA GLY A 249 -26.27 12.86 1.34
C GLY A 249 -25.50 12.92 0.01
N THR A 250 -24.90 11.82 -0.46
CA THR A 250 -24.23 11.77 -1.77
C THR A 250 -24.29 10.37 -2.39
N ASN A 251 -24.29 10.28 -3.72
CA ASN A 251 -24.27 9.00 -4.45
C ASN A 251 -22.84 8.54 -4.79
N THR A 252 -21.83 9.31 -4.39
CA THR A 252 -20.42 9.06 -4.74
C THR A 252 -19.67 8.26 -3.68
N GLY A 253 -20.19 8.20 -2.44
CA GLY A 253 -19.55 7.52 -1.32
C GLY A 253 -20.06 6.11 -1.16
N ASN A 254 -19.66 5.19 -2.03
CA ASN A 254 -20.00 3.76 -1.94
C ASN A 254 -18.72 2.92 -1.80
N ALA A 255 -18.71 1.97 -0.89
CA ALA A 255 -17.66 0.97 -0.75
C ALA A 255 -18.22 -0.31 -0.09
N THR A 256 -17.36 -1.30 0.14
CA THR A 256 -17.69 -2.52 0.88
C THR A 256 -16.81 -2.61 2.13
N ALA A 257 -17.41 -2.96 3.26
CA ALA A 257 -16.74 -3.32 4.49
C ALA A 257 -16.60 -4.85 4.60
N TYR A 258 -15.40 -5.31 4.93
CA TYR A 258 -15.07 -6.72 5.13
C TYR A 258 -14.87 -6.99 6.62
N LEU A 259 -15.75 -7.77 7.21
CA LEU A 259 -15.68 -8.24 8.58
C LEU A 259 -14.84 -9.51 8.60
N VAL A 260 -13.58 -9.37 9.01
CA VAL A 260 -12.55 -10.38 8.87
C VAL A 260 -12.35 -11.08 10.22
N PRO A 261 -12.52 -12.42 10.30
CA PRO A 261 -12.36 -13.16 11.55
C PRO A 261 -10.96 -13.01 12.18
N PRO A 262 -10.77 -13.30 13.49
CA PRO A 262 -9.48 -13.16 14.16
C PRO A 262 -8.37 -14.04 13.59
N GLN A 263 -8.71 -15.20 13.02
CA GLN A 263 -7.78 -16.20 12.52
C GLN A 263 -8.03 -16.47 11.04
N GLY A 264 -7.00 -16.93 10.34
CA GLY A 264 -6.98 -17.12 8.90
C GLY A 264 -5.81 -16.34 8.27
N MET A 265 -5.83 -16.25 6.95
CA MET A 265 -4.76 -15.59 6.20
C MET A 265 -5.27 -14.36 5.46
N THR A 266 -4.39 -13.37 5.30
CA THR A 266 -4.62 -12.15 4.53
C THR A 266 -3.48 -11.97 3.53
N ILE A 267 -3.77 -11.84 2.24
CA ILE A 267 -2.83 -11.24 1.29
C ILE A 267 -2.87 -9.74 1.45
N LEU A 268 -1.71 -9.16 1.69
CA LEU A 268 -1.49 -7.73 1.60
C LEU A 268 -0.66 -7.46 0.35
N SER A 269 -1.29 -6.86 -0.66
CA SER A 269 -0.64 -6.58 -1.94
C SER A 269 -0.45 -5.09 -2.17
N ASP A 270 0.76 -4.74 -2.60
CA ASP A 270 0.97 -3.51 -3.36
C ASP A 270 0.24 -3.58 -4.72
N ILE A 271 0.13 -2.46 -5.43
CA ILE A 271 -0.61 -2.37 -6.69
C ILE A 271 0.32 -2.06 -7.87
N ASP A 272 1.10 -0.99 -7.79
CA ASP A 272 1.93 -0.51 -8.89
C ASP A 272 3.11 -1.45 -9.16
N ASP A 273 3.34 -1.77 -10.44
CA ASP A 273 4.38 -2.70 -10.91
C ASP A 273 4.35 -4.12 -10.32
N ILE A 274 3.25 -4.51 -9.66
CA ILE A 274 2.99 -5.89 -9.21
C ILE A 274 1.62 -6.41 -9.67
N LEU A 275 0.55 -5.63 -9.52
CA LEU A 275 -0.79 -5.99 -9.98
C LEU A 275 -1.14 -5.30 -11.29
N ARG A 276 -0.51 -4.17 -11.57
CA ARG A 276 -0.64 -3.44 -12.83
C ARG A 276 0.73 -3.06 -13.39
N VAL A 277 0.76 -2.78 -14.68
CA VAL A 277 1.94 -2.18 -15.33
C VAL A 277 1.89 -0.67 -15.12
N THR A 278 2.86 -0.12 -14.38
CA THR A 278 3.01 1.33 -14.18
C THR A 278 4.32 1.79 -14.80
N LYS A 279 5.41 1.07 -14.55
CA LYS A 279 6.79 1.37 -14.91
C LYS A 279 7.29 2.63 -14.24
N ILE A 280 7.24 2.68 -12.91
CA ILE A 280 7.68 3.87 -12.15
C ILE A 280 9.15 4.23 -12.38
N TYR A 281 9.94 3.25 -12.87
CA TYR A 281 11.34 3.37 -13.26
C TYR A 281 11.58 3.94 -14.67
N GLU A 282 10.53 4.15 -15.47
CA GLU A 282 10.58 4.83 -16.77
C GLU A 282 9.68 6.08 -16.72
N PRO A 283 10.15 7.26 -16.27
CA PRO A 283 9.28 8.38 -15.88
C PRO A 283 8.21 8.78 -16.91
N LYS A 284 8.56 8.88 -18.20
CA LYS A 284 7.62 9.22 -19.27
C LYS A 284 6.51 8.17 -19.42
N GLU A 285 6.89 6.89 -19.44
CA GLU A 285 5.94 5.78 -19.53
C GLU A 285 5.13 5.64 -18.24
N GLY A 286 5.78 5.83 -17.08
CA GLY A 286 5.17 5.87 -15.76
C GLY A 286 4.03 6.87 -15.64
N LEU A 287 4.26 8.09 -16.13
CA LEU A 287 3.25 9.14 -16.17
C LEU A 287 2.10 8.79 -17.12
N LEU A 288 2.40 8.34 -18.34
CA LEU A 288 1.36 7.93 -19.29
C LEU A 288 0.52 6.78 -18.72
N ASN A 289 1.13 5.77 -18.12
CA ASN A 289 0.43 4.64 -17.51
C ASN A 289 -0.37 5.06 -16.26
N SER A 290 0.09 6.05 -15.50
CA SER A 290 -0.59 6.54 -14.30
C SER A 290 -1.77 7.44 -14.62
N PHE A 291 -1.62 8.36 -15.58
CA PHE A 291 -2.57 9.45 -15.82
C PHE A 291 -3.41 9.25 -17.08
N ALA A 292 -2.86 8.68 -18.15
CA ALA A 292 -3.52 8.65 -19.45
C ALA A 292 -4.00 7.26 -19.90
N ARG A 293 -3.24 6.19 -19.69
CA ARG A 293 -3.54 4.88 -20.29
C ARG A 293 -4.37 4.00 -19.35
N PRO A 294 -5.37 3.25 -19.88
CA PRO A 294 -6.07 2.22 -19.12
C PRO A 294 -5.12 1.33 -18.34
N PHE A 295 -5.44 1.09 -17.06
CA PHE A 295 -4.62 0.20 -16.23
C PHE A 295 -4.70 -1.21 -16.78
N THR A 296 -3.54 -1.83 -16.94
CA THR A 296 -3.41 -3.18 -17.48
C THR A 296 -2.79 -4.10 -16.41
N PRO A 297 -3.31 -5.33 -16.24
CA PRO A 297 -2.71 -6.27 -15.31
C PRO A 297 -1.29 -6.63 -15.75
N TRP A 298 -0.42 -6.86 -14.77
CA TRP A 298 0.90 -7.40 -15.06
C TRP A 298 0.78 -8.91 -15.37
N MET A 299 0.96 -9.25 -16.66
CA MET A 299 0.91 -10.63 -17.15
C MET A 299 -0.37 -11.36 -16.66
N ASN A 300 -0.24 -12.62 -16.24
CA ASN A 300 -1.32 -13.46 -15.71
C ASN A 300 -1.42 -13.41 -14.17
N MET A 301 -0.94 -12.35 -13.52
CA MET A 301 -1.13 -12.17 -12.06
C MET A 301 -2.60 -12.28 -11.59
N PRO A 302 -3.62 -11.86 -12.37
CA PRO A 302 -5.01 -12.10 -12.03
C PRO A 302 -5.35 -13.59 -11.83
N GLU A 303 -4.76 -14.49 -12.62
CA GLU A 303 -4.99 -15.93 -12.53
C GLU A 303 -4.42 -16.50 -11.23
N ILE A 304 -3.24 -16.02 -10.80
CA ILE A 304 -2.64 -16.40 -9.51
C ILE A 304 -3.56 -16.03 -8.35
N TYR A 305 -4.05 -14.79 -8.33
CA TYR A 305 -4.95 -14.30 -7.28
C TYR A 305 -6.31 -15.00 -7.31
N ALA A 306 -6.87 -15.24 -8.50
CA ALA A 306 -8.11 -15.99 -8.65
C ALA A 306 -7.95 -17.43 -8.14
N ASN A 307 -6.82 -18.10 -8.43
CA ASN A 307 -6.53 -19.44 -7.94
C ASN A 307 -6.40 -19.45 -6.41
N TRP A 308 -5.64 -18.53 -5.81
CA TRP A 308 -5.56 -18.44 -4.35
C TRP A 308 -6.91 -18.16 -3.71
N SER A 309 -7.70 -17.25 -4.29
CA SER A 309 -9.06 -16.95 -3.85
C SER A 309 -9.98 -18.17 -3.88
N ALA A 310 -9.80 -19.08 -4.83
CA ALA A 310 -10.66 -20.25 -4.99
C ALA A 310 -10.19 -21.48 -4.20
N SER A 311 -8.88 -21.58 -3.96
CA SER A 311 -8.24 -22.76 -3.33
C SER A 311 -8.01 -22.62 -1.83
N ILE A 312 -7.93 -21.40 -1.31
CA ILE A 312 -7.66 -21.13 0.09
C ILE A 312 -8.96 -20.63 0.76
N PRO A 313 -9.52 -21.37 1.73
CA PRO A 313 -10.70 -20.91 2.45
C PRO A 313 -10.36 -19.70 3.33
N ASP A 314 -11.34 -18.82 3.53
CA ASP A 314 -11.30 -17.72 4.49
C ASP A 314 -10.12 -16.74 4.29
N PHE A 315 -9.80 -16.56 3.00
CA PHE A 315 -8.63 -15.84 2.54
C PHE A 315 -8.96 -14.38 2.24
N HIS A 316 -8.49 -13.46 3.07
CA HIS A 316 -8.77 -12.05 2.87
C HIS A 316 -7.77 -11.42 1.91
N PHE A 317 -8.24 -10.60 0.97
CA PHE A 317 -7.39 -9.71 0.18
C PHE A 317 -7.43 -8.29 0.78
N HIS A 318 -6.26 -7.70 0.96
CA HIS A 318 -6.08 -6.31 1.35
C HIS A 318 -5.11 -5.66 0.37
N TYR A 319 -5.53 -4.56 -0.25
CA TYR A 319 -4.75 -3.81 -1.22
C TYR A 319 -4.23 -2.54 -0.59
N LEU A 320 -2.91 -2.31 -0.66
CA LEU A 320 -2.26 -1.15 -0.05
C LEU A 320 -1.47 -0.40 -1.11
N THR A 321 -1.76 0.89 -1.28
CA THR A 321 -0.97 1.79 -2.13
C THR A 321 -0.55 3.03 -1.34
N THR A 322 0.60 3.61 -1.68
CA THR A 322 1.05 4.91 -1.15
C THR A 322 0.67 6.08 -2.06
N THR A 323 -0.06 5.80 -3.14
CA THR A 323 -0.65 6.79 -4.02
C THR A 323 -1.70 7.61 -3.25
N PRO A 324 -1.80 8.94 -3.44
CA PRO A 324 -2.78 9.77 -2.74
C PRO A 324 -4.23 9.32 -2.95
N GLU A 325 -5.06 9.48 -1.93
CA GLU A 325 -6.45 9.06 -1.96
C GLU A 325 -7.28 9.66 -3.10
N GLN A 326 -6.95 10.87 -3.58
CA GLN A 326 -7.68 11.53 -4.68
C GLN A 326 -7.81 10.68 -5.94
N VAL A 327 -6.81 9.86 -6.26
CA VAL A 327 -6.80 9.03 -7.48
C VAL A 327 -7.20 7.57 -7.20
N THR A 328 -7.53 7.25 -5.94
CA THR A 328 -7.78 5.86 -5.50
C THR A 328 -9.00 5.23 -6.16
N ARG A 329 -10.00 6.01 -6.62
CA ARG A 329 -11.15 5.44 -7.34
C ARG A 329 -10.74 4.61 -8.56
N ASN A 330 -9.77 5.10 -9.34
CA ASN A 330 -9.32 4.40 -10.54
C ASN A 330 -8.57 3.12 -10.18
N TYR A 331 -7.86 3.10 -9.05
CA TYR A 331 -7.22 1.90 -8.53
C TYR A 331 -8.26 0.88 -8.08
N MET A 332 -9.26 1.30 -7.31
CA MET A 332 -10.35 0.41 -6.85
C MET A 332 -11.13 -0.17 -8.03
N GLU A 333 -11.45 0.65 -9.04
CA GLU A 333 -12.14 0.19 -10.25
C GLU A 333 -11.32 -0.88 -10.99
N PHE A 334 -10.04 -0.60 -11.26
CA PHE A 334 -9.15 -1.57 -11.90
C PHE A 334 -9.03 -2.86 -11.09
N ILE A 335 -8.80 -2.75 -9.78
CA ILE A 335 -8.63 -3.92 -8.91
C ILE A 335 -9.89 -4.76 -8.88
N TYR A 336 -11.07 -4.18 -8.66
CA TYR A 336 -12.31 -4.98 -8.57
C TYR A 336 -12.82 -5.51 -9.91
N ASN A 337 -12.38 -4.93 -11.03
CA ASN A 337 -12.61 -5.51 -12.35
C ASN A 337 -11.68 -6.68 -12.68
N THR A 338 -10.56 -6.82 -11.97
CA THR A 338 -9.44 -7.70 -12.38
C THR A 338 -9.06 -8.75 -11.33
N TYR A 339 -9.19 -8.41 -10.05
CA TYR A 339 -8.72 -9.16 -8.90
C TYR A 339 -9.86 -9.43 -7.90
N PRO A 340 -9.67 -10.39 -6.98
CA PRO A 340 -10.66 -10.69 -5.93
C PRO A 340 -11.07 -9.46 -5.10
N LEU A 341 -12.30 -9.46 -4.60
CA LEU A 341 -12.76 -8.39 -3.72
C LEU A 341 -11.98 -8.41 -2.40
N GLY A 342 -11.71 -7.23 -1.86
CA GLY A 342 -10.85 -7.05 -0.68
C GLY A 342 -10.92 -5.65 -0.11
N SER A 343 -10.36 -5.45 1.08
CA SER A 343 -10.29 -4.13 1.70
C SER A 343 -9.13 -3.32 1.13
N PHE A 344 -9.09 -2.01 1.38
CA PHE A 344 -8.08 -1.10 0.86
C PHE A 344 -7.47 -0.23 1.95
N ASP A 345 -6.19 0.09 1.78
CA ASP A 345 -5.54 1.23 2.40
C ASP A 345 -4.82 2.06 1.33
N THR A 346 -4.92 3.38 1.45
CA THR A 346 -4.30 4.34 0.54
C THR A 346 -3.62 5.44 1.35
N ARG A 347 -2.84 6.32 0.71
CA ARG A 347 -2.22 7.44 1.42
C ARG A 347 -3.28 8.52 1.73
N PRO A 348 -3.59 8.75 3.03
CA PRO A 348 -4.54 9.78 3.42
C PRO A 348 -3.97 11.18 3.14
N LEU A 349 -4.83 12.20 3.09
CA LEU A 349 -4.38 13.58 2.91
C LEU A 349 -3.91 14.22 4.19
N ASN A 350 -4.54 13.89 5.31
CA ASN A 350 -4.07 14.33 6.61
C ASN A 350 -3.04 13.37 7.20
N PHE A 351 -1.84 13.89 7.48
CA PHE A 351 -0.82 13.24 8.29
C PHE A 351 -0.83 13.84 9.70
N SER A 352 -1.78 13.42 10.54
CA SER A 352 -1.81 13.80 11.96
C SER A 352 -0.68 13.17 12.78
N ASP A 353 -0.01 12.16 12.21
CA ASP A 353 1.12 11.45 12.79
C ASP A 353 2.40 11.73 11.99
N VAL A 354 3.48 12.07 12.70
CA VAL A 354 4.82 12.25 12.13
C VAL A 354 5.30 10.96 11.46
N GLN A 355 4.94 9.78 11.98
CA GLN A 355 5.26 8.51 11.34
C GLN A 355 4.48 8.29 10.03
N ALA A 356 3.20 8.68 9.97
CA ALA A 356 2.44 8.68 8.73
C ALA A 356 3.04 9.64 7.68
N THR A 357 3.67 10.73 8.13
CA THR A 357 4.37 11.69 7.27
C THR A 357 5.69 11.12 6.70
N LEU A 358 6.47 10.43 7.53
CA LEU A 358 7.84 10.00 7.21
C LEU A 358 7.93 8.58 6.63
N SER A 359 6.96 7.71 6.89
CA SER A 359 6.96 6.31 6.46
C SER A 359 5.53 5.76 6.35
N ILE A 360 4.73 6.35 5.46
CA ILE A 360 3.30 6.05 5.34
C ILE A 360 2.99 4.56 5.17
N ARG A 361 3.75 3.83 4.35
CA ARG A 361 3.54 2.38 4.15
C ARG A 361 3.71 1.62 5.46
N ARG A 362 4.76 1.94 6.23
CA ARG A 362 4.99 1.31 7.54
C ARG A 362 3.84 1.60 8.50
N PHE A 363 3.37 2.85 8.55
CA PHE A 363 2.23 3.23 9.39
C PHE A 363 0.96 2.42 9.05
N LEU A 364 0.64 2.26 7.76
CA LEU A 364 -0.52 1.48 7.32
C LEU A 364 -0.35 -0.03 7.62
N LEU A 365 0.87 -0.56 7.41
CA LEU A 365 1.21 -1.94 7.75
C LEU A 365 1.07 -2.21 9.26
N ASP A 366 1.62 -1.35 10.11
CA ASP A 366 1.50 -1.48 11.56
C ASP A 366 0.02 -1.49 11.99
N LYS A 367 -0.80 -0.60 11.41
CA LYS A 367 -2.23 -0.51 11.73
C LYS A 367 -2.97 -1.81 11.43
N ILE A 368 -2.79 -2.41 10.24
CA ILE A 368 -3.51 -3.65 9.89
C ILE A 368 -2.98 -4.87 10.68
N PHE A 369 -1.67 -4.97 10.92
CA PHE A 369 -1.09 -6.05 11.73
C PHE A 369 -1.56 -5.99 13.20
N GLN A 370 -1.63 -4.79 13.78
CA GLN A 370 -2.15 -4.59 15.13
C GLN A 370 -3.66 -4.81 15.23
N THR A 371 -4.39 -4.55 14.15
CA THR A 371 -5.83 -4.82 14.07
C THR A 371 -6.13 -6.32 14.09
N PHE A 372 -5.24 -7.14 13.48
CA PHE A 372 -5.42 -8.59 13.33
C PHE A 372 -4.24 -9.39 13.91
N PRO A 373 -3.99 -9.35 15.24
CA PRO A 373 -2.78 -9.90 15.84
C PRO A 373 -2.64 -11.43 15.72
N GLN A 374 -3.74 -12.14 15.42
CA GLN A 374 -3.79 -13.60 15.27
C GLN A 374 -3.88 -14.07 13.81
N ARG A 375 -4.00 -13.15 12.84
CA ARG A 375 -4.00 -13.52 11.42
C ARG A 375 -2.59 -13.66 10.89
N LYS A 376 -2.44 -14.49 9.87
CA LYS A 376 -1.20 -14.59 9.10
C LYS A 376 -1.29 -13.69 7.87
N PHE A 377 -0.16 -13.11 7.48
CA PHE A 377 -0.06 -12.20 6.34
C PHE A 377 0.89 -12.74 5.28
N ILE A 378 0.46 -12.67 4.03
CA ILE A 378 1.29 -12.88 2.84
C ILE A 378 1.51 -11.51 2.21
N LEU A 379 2.74 -11.04 2.19
CA LEU A 379 3.09 -9.72 1.68
C LEU A 379 3.52 -9.83 0.22
N VAL A 380 2.88 -9.12 -0.69
CA VAL A 380 3.15 -9.16 -2.14
C VAL A 380 3.46 -7.75 -2.65
N ALA A 381 4.61 -7.57 -3.31
CA ALA A 381 5.03 -6.29 -3.86
C ALA A 381 6.12 -6.50 -4.93
N ASP A 382 6.83 -5.43 -5.29
CA ASP A 382 7.91 -5.45 -6.27
C ASP A 382 9.18 -4.73 -5.74
N THR A 383 10.27 -4.81 -6.48
CA THR A 383 11.56 -4.23 -6.07
C THR A 383 11.76 -2.74 -6.39
N THR A 384 10.83 -2.08 -7.10
CA THR A 384 10.96 -0.66 -7.48
C THR A 384 10.66 0.30 -6.33
N ASN A 385 9.89 -0.16 -5.35
CA ASN A 385 9.49 0.62 -4.18
C ASN A 385 10.49 0.46 -3.02
N SER A 386 11.26 1.51 -2.75
CA SER A 386 12.32 1.48 -1.73
C SER A 386 11.78 1.29 -0.29
N ASP A 387 10.57 1.78 -0.03
CA ASP A 387 9.86 1.61 1.25
C ASP A 387 9.38 0.17 1.46
N VAL A 388 8.94 -0.55 0.43
CA VAL A 388 8.64 -2.01 0.47
C VAL A 388 9.87 -2.78 0.94
N MET A 389 11.01 -2.51 0.31
CA MET A 389 12.28 -3.20 0.57
C MET A 389 12.77 -3.01 2.01
N LYS A 390 12.31 -1.96 2.69
CA LYS A 390 12.57 -1.70 4.12
C LYS A 390 11.45 -2.24 5.01
N ALA A 391 10.20 -1.96 4.69
CA ALA A 391 9.06 -2.20 5.57
C ALA A 391 8.71 -3.68 5.66
N TYR A 392 8.66 -4.42 4.55
CA TYR A 392 8.21 -5.82 4.53
C TYR A 392 9.12 -6.76 5.34
N PRO A 393 10.46 -6.73 5.19
CA PRO A 393 11.32 -7.53 6.05
C PRO A 393 11.28 -7.08 7.51
N ALA A 394 10.99 -5.80 7.79
CA ALA A 394 10.80 -5.32 9.16
C ALA A 394 9.49 -5.87 9.77
N MET A 395 8.40 -5.96 9.01
CA MET A 395 7.16 -6.58 9.50
C MET A 395 7.37 -8.03 9.94
N TYR A 396 8.19 -8.81 9.22
CA TYR A 396 8.54 -10.18 9.62
C TYR A 396 9.25 -10.24 10.97
N LYS A 397 10.14 -9.28 11.24
CA LYS A 397 10.96 -9.21 12.46
C LYS A 397 10.18 -8.65 13.64
N ASP A 398 9.37 -7.63 13.40
CA ASP A 398 8.67 -6.87 14.42
C ASP A 398 7.35 -7.56 14.85
N TYR A 399 6.74 -8.36 13.97
CA TYR A 399 5.54 -9.15 14.23
C TYR A 399 5.81 -10.65 14.05
N PRO A 400 6.65 -11.24 14.92
CA PRO A 400 7.11 -12.61 14.76
C PRO A 400 5.93 -13.59 14.72
N GLY A 401 5.93 -14.44 13.70
CA GLY A 401 4.89 -15.43 13.48
C GLY A 401 3.65 -14.90 12.74
N GLN A 402 3.48 -13.60 12.50
CA GLN A 402 2.36 -13.12 11.68
C GLN A 402 2.67 -13.14 10.19
N VAL A 403 3.89 -12.84 9.76
CA VAL A 403 4.25 -12.89 8.33
C VAL A 403 4.54 -14.33 7.91
N GLN A 404 3.70 -14.86 7.02
CA GLN A 404 3.83 -16.21 6.46
C GLN A 404 4.80 -16.24 5.28
N CYS A 405 4.60 -15.34 4.32
CA CYS A 405 5.38 -15.26 3.09
C CYS A 405 5.65 -13.79 2.70
N ILE A 406 6.79 -13.53 2.06
CA ILE A 406 7.08 -12.26 1.39
C ILE A 406 7.42 -12.56 -0.08
N PHE A 407 6.58 -12.13 -1.01
CA PHE A 407 6.78 -12.27 -2.45
C PHE A 407 7.12 -10.92 -3.07
N LEU A 408 8.26 -10.83 -3.74
CA LEU A 408 8.72 -9.61 -4.40
C LEU A 408 8.98 -9.86 -5.88
N ARG A 409 8.26 -9.20 -6.77
CA ARG A 409 8.60 -9.18 -8.20
C ARG A 409 9.96 -8.49 -8.35
N ASN A 410 10.94 -9.22 -8.88
CA ASN A 410 12.24 -8.69 -9.22
C ASN A 410 12.19 -8.01 -10.59
N THR A 411 11.73 -6.77 -10.60
CA THR A 411 11.60 -5.95 -11.82
C THR A 411 12.94 -5.72 -12.50
N SER A 412 14.05 -5.67 -11.76
CA SER A 412 15.40 -5.55 -12.35
C SER A 412 15.82 -6.78 -13.18
N ALA A 413 15.21 -7.94 -12.93
CA ALA A 413 15.47 -9.17 -13.66
C ALA A 413 14.54 -9.36 -14.88
N THR A 414 13.41 -8.66 -14.92
CA THR A 414 12.37 -8.84 -15.96
C THR A 414 12.29 -7.66 -16.91
N ASP A 415 12.62 -6.46 -16.43
CA ASP A 415 12.36 -5.21 -17.14
C ASP A 415 13.70 -4.52 -17.42
N SER A 416 14.16 -4.62 -18.67
CA SER A 416 15.49 -4.13 -19.07
C SER A 416 15.67 -2.62 -18.85
N GLY A 417 14.58 -1.85 -18.87
CA GLY A 417 14.55 -0.42 -18.58
C GLY A 417 14.67 -0.08 -17.09
N ASN A 418 14.44 -1.02 -16.18
CA ASN A 418 14.60 -0.77 -14.75
C ASN A 418 16.08 -0.73 -14.35
N LYS A 419 16.52 0.42 -13.83
CA LYS A 419 17.86 0.67 -13.28
C LYS A 419 17.83 1.16 -11.83
N PHE A 420 16.68 1.07 -11.16
CA PHE A 420 16.54 1.49 -9.78
C PHE A 420 17.26 0.50 -8.86
N PRO A 421 18.22 0.96 -8.06
CA PRO A 421 18.85 0.12 -7.07
C PRO A 421 17.88 -0.16 -5.92
N TYR A 422 17.93 -1.37 -5.38
CA TYR A 422 17.15 -1.79 -4.22
C TYR A 422 18.04 -2.44 -3.18
N ASN A 423 17.70 -2.26 -1.91
CA ASN A 423 18.49 -2.74 -0.79
C ASN A 423 17.87 -4.00 -0.19
N THR A 424 18.61 -5.12 -0.20
CA THR A 424 18.15 -6.40 0.34
C THR A 424 18.66 -6.70 1.76
N ALA A 425 19.35 -5.77 2.42
CA ALA A 425 19.92 -5.98 3.76
C ALA A 425 18.85 -6.29 4.81
N GLY A 426 17.63 -5.77 4.65
CA GLY A 426 16.49 -6.06 5.53
C GLY A 426 16.16 -7.56 5.60
N PHE A 427 16.38 -8.30 4.52
CA PHE A 427 16.14 -9.74 4.42
C PHE A 427 17.21 -10.60 5.09
N LYS A 428 18.32 -9.99 5.53
CA LYS A 428 19.35 -10.71 6.28
C LYS A 428 18.70 -11.32 7.53
N ASP A 429 19.04 -12.57 7.80
CA ASP A 429 18.55 -13.37 8.93
C ASP A 429 17.07 -13.76 8.86
N ILE A 430 16.37 -13.47 7.74
CA ILE A 430 15.07 -14.07 7.44
C ILE A 430 15.32 -15.42 6.75
N PRO A 431 14.69 -16.52 7.21
CA PRO A 431 14.79 -17.81 6.54
C PRO A 431 14.35 -17.73 5.06
N GLN A 432 15.14 -18.31 4.15
CA GLN A 432 14.86 -18.27 2.71
C GLN A 432 13.48 -18.87 2.36
N ASN A 433 12.96 -19.81 3.16
CA ASN A 433 11.62 -20.36 2.94
C ASN A 433 10.48 -19.37 3.21
N SER A 434 10.76 -18.21 3.81
CA SER A 434 9.77 -17.18 4.18
C SER A 434 9.67 -16.06 3.15
N TYR A 435 10.55 -16.02 2.13
CA TYR A 435 10.49 -15.01 1.08
C TYR A 435 10.96 -15.53 -0.29
N MET A 436 10.48 -14.91 -1.36
CA MET A 436 10.96 -15.16 -2.71
C MET A 436 10.92 -13.90 -3.57
N PHE A 437 12.05 -13.59 -4.17
CA PHE A 437 12.18 -12.69 -5.30
C PHE A 437 11.87 -13.48 -6.57
N PHE A 438 10.70 -13.24 -7.15
CA PHE A 438 10.20 -13.97 -8.30
C PHE A 438 10.22 -13.09 -9.56
N ARG A 439 10.17 -13.69 -10.74
CA ARG A 439 10.33 -12.98 -12.02
C ARG A 439 9.02 -12.87 -12.76
N VAL A 440 8.22 -13.93 -12.79
CA VAL A 440 6.92 -13.96 -13.47
C VAL A 440 5.85 -14.54 -12.56
N PRO A 441 4.56 -14.23 -12.74
CA PRO A 441 3.50 -14.74 -11.86
C PRO A 441 3.52 -16.27 -11.72
N ASP A 442 3.86 -16.99 -12.80
CA ASP A 442 3.95 -18.46 -12.80
C ASP A 442 4.94 -19.04 -11.79
N ASP A 443 5.95 -18.26 -11.37
CA ASP A 443 6.89 -18.67 -10.32
C ASP A 443 6.20 -18.88 -8.97
N LEU A 444 5.02 -18.27 -8.76
CA LEU A 444 4.20 -18.37 -7.56
C LEU A 444 3.25 -19.59 -7.58
N THR A 445 3.23 -20.35 -8.69
CA THR A 445 2.39 -21.55 -8.80
C THR A 445 2.97 -22.71 -8.00
N ASN A 446 2.10 -23.62 -7.56
CA ASN A 446 2.47 -24.85 -6.86
C ASN A 446 3.23 -24.64 -5.53
N LEU A 447 3.10 -23.46 -4.92
CA LEU A 447 3.60 -23.18 -3.58
C LEU A 447 2.52 -23.49 -2.53
N ASP A 448 2.90 -24.21 -1.47
CA ASP A 448 2.07 -24.35 -0.28
C ASP A 448 2.23 -23.12 0.63
N ILE A 449 1.67 -21.99 0.18
CA ILE A 449 1.76 -20.71 0.91
C ILE A 449 1.01 -20.76 2.24
N ALA A 450 -0.01 -21.62 2.36
CA ALA A 450 -0.76 -21.83 3.59
C ALA A 450 0.06 -22.59 4.65
N GLY A 451 0.83 -23.60 4.22
CA GLY A 451 1.79 -24.33 5.05
C GLY A 451 3.15 -23.64 5.21
N GLY A 452 3.33 -22.44 4.64
CA GLY A 452 4.55 -21.64 4.77
C GLY A 452 5.71 -22.04 3.87
N GLN A 453 5.45 -22.76 2.79
CA GLN A 453 6.43 -23.03 1.73
C GLN A 453 6.40 -21.89 0.72
N CYS A 454 7.09 -20.79 1.02
CA CYS A 454 7.06 -19.57 0.22
C CYS A 454 8.24 -19.46 -0.77
N TYR A 455 8.93 -20.56 -1.06
CA TYR A 455 10.13 -20.51 -1.88
C TYR A 455 10.18 -21.68 -2.87
N ASN A 456 10.26 -21.34 -4.15
CA ASN A 456 10.56 -22.27 -5.21
C ASN A 456 12.08 -22.26 -5.49
N ALA A 457 12.75 -23.36 -5.13
CA ALA A 457 14.20 -23.48 -5.25
C ALA A 457 14.74 -23.41 -6.69
N THR A 458 13.88 -23.56 -7.71
CA THR A 458 14.28 -23.44 -9.11
C THR A 458 14.46 -21.97 -9.53
N ILE A 459 13.94 -21.02 -8.76
CA ILE A 459 13.94 -19.59 -9.11
C ILE A 459 15.18 -18.89 -8.53
N PRO A 460 16.10 -18.38 -9.37
CA PRO A 460 17.33 -17.76 -8.88
C PRO A 460 17.05 -16.45 -8.13
N GLN A 461 17.46 -16.39 -6.86
CA GLN A 461 17.20 -15.27 -5.95
C GLN A 461 18.22 -14.13 -6.06
N ASN A 462 19.50 -14.44 -6.21
CA ASN A 462 20.61 -13.47 -6.30
C ASN A 462 20.57 -12.37 -5.20
N VAL A 463 20.21 -12.73 -3.96
CA VAL A 463 20.13 -11.80 -2.82
C VAL A 463 21.52 -11.60 -2.22
N THR A 464 21.98 -10.35 -2.20
CA THR A 464 23.34 -10.00 -1.71
C THR A 464 23.36 -9.47 -0.28
N PHE A 465 22.18 -9.23 0.31
CA PHE A 465 21.98 -8.51 1.58
C PHE A 465 22.65 -7.13 1.60
N LYS A 466 22.73 -6.50 0.43
CA LYS A 466 23.27 -5.15 0.18
C LYS A 466 22.41 -4.46 -0.87
N THR A 467 22.75 -3.22 -1.21
CA THR A 467 22.20 -2.56 -2.39
C THR A 467 22.63 -3.29 -3.66
N GLN A 468 21.67 -3.66 -4.49
CA GLN A 468 21.86 -4.37 -5.77
C GLN A 468 20.95 -3.78 -6.85
N GLY A 469 21.11 -4.21 -8.11
CA GLY A 469 20.37 -3.62 -9.24
C GLY A 469 20.96 -2.30 -9.76
N LEU A 470 22.24 -2.02 -9.50
CA LEU A 470 22.87 -0.80 -10.02
C LEU A 470 23.05 -0.86 -11.55
N PRO A 471 23.13 0.30 -12.23
CA PRO A 471 23.44 0.37 -13.65
C PRO A 471 24.69 -0.46 -14.02
N PHE A 472 24.65 -1.08 -15.20
CA PHE A 472 25.73 -1.91 -15.74
C PHE A 472 26.13 -3.13 -14.88
N GLY A 473 25.26 -3.56 -13.96
CA GLY A 473 25.50 -4.76 -13.14
C GLY A 473 26.52 -4.55 -12.01
N LEU A 474 26.89 -3.29 -11.73
CA LEU A 474 27.70 -2.97 -10.56
C LEU A 474 26.98 -3.47 -9.29
N GLY A 475 27.70 -4.11 -8.36
CA GLY A 475 27.10 -4.62 -7.12
C GLY A 475 26.33 -5.95 -7.21
N ASN A 476 26.15 -6.55 -8.39
CA ASN A 476 25.65 -7.92 -8.50
C ASN A 476 26.79 -8.91 -8.18
N ALA A 477 26.76 -9.55 -7.01
CA ALA A 477 27.80 -10.51 -6.63
C ALA A 477 27.59 -11.87 -7.34
N ALA A 478 28.21 -12.02 -8.51
CA ALA A 478 28.69 -13.29 -9.05
C ALA A 478 29.80 -13.00 -10.08
N GLY A 479 31.07 -13.17 -9.67
CA GLY A 479 32.25 -13.11 -10.56
C GLY A 479 32.70 -11.69 -10.93
N SER A 480 33.82 -11.24 -10.35
CA SER A 480 34.50 -10.01 -10.75
C SER A 480 35.00 -10.11 -12.20
N ILE A 481 34.28 -9.53 -13.15
CA ILE A 481 34.87 -9.16 -14.44
C ILE A 481 35.42 -7.76 -14.22
N SER A 482 36.75 -7.67 -14.06
CA SER A 482 37.46 -6.39 -14.03
C SER A 482 37.07 -5.56 -15.26
N PRO A 483 36.77 -4.25 -15.11
CA PRO A 483 36.47 -3.41 -16.25
C PRO A 483 37.68 -3.38 -17.21
N PRO A 484 37.48 -3.26 -18.53
CA PRO A 484 38.58 -3.15 -19.47
C PRO A 484 39.46 -1.95 -19.08
N THR A 485 40.78 -2.15 -19.06
CA THR A 485 41.81 -1.17 -18.70
C THR A 485 41.79 0.12 -19.55
N THR A 486 40.92 0.21 -20.55
CA THR A 486 40.72 1.40 -21.39
C THR A 486 39.90 2.50 -20.71
N TRP A 487 39.15 2.21 -19.64
CA TRP A 487 38.33 3.22 -18.94
C TRP A 487 39.13 4.16 -18.03
N ALA A 488 40.25 3.71 -17.46
CA ALA A 488 41.12 4.56 -16.65
C ALA A 488 41.76 5.69 -17.48
N ALA A 489 41.95 5.47 -18.79
CA ALA A 489 42.50 6.47 -19.70
C ALA A 489 41.47 7.54 -20.11
N VAL A 490 40.20 7.17 -20.25
CA VAL A 490 39.13 8.12 -20.66
C VAL A 490 38.70 9.02 -19.50
N VAL A 491 38.57 8.45 -18.30
CA VAL A 491 38.26 9.25 -17.09
C VAL A 491 39.43 10.17 -16.72
N GLY A 492 40.68 9.72 -16.91
CA GLY A 492 41.87 10.55 -16.70
C GLY A 492 41.97 11.76 -17.65
N MET A 493 41.52 11.63 -18.91
CA MET A 493 41.54 12.74 -19.86
C MET A 493 40.40 13.76 -19.65
N ILE A 494 39.24 13.35 -19.13
CA ILE A 494 38.15 14.27 -18.80
C ILE A 494 38.50 15.12 -17.58
N VAL A 495 39.19 14.54 -16.58
CA VAL A 495 39.62 15.27 -15.38
C VAL A 495 40.78 16.23 -15.67
N MET A 496 41.69 15.92 -16.60
CA MET A 496 42.76 16.86 -16.99
C MET A 496 42.29 17.97 -17.95
N GLY A 497 41.23 17.75 -18.74
CA GLY A 497 40.66 18.79 -19.61
C GLY A 497 39.93 19.91 -18.85
N LEU A 498 39.33 19.60 -17.71
CA LEU A 498 38.61 20.57 -16.86
C LEU A 498 39.53 21.43 -15.97
N ALA A 499 40.78 21.03 -15.76
CA ALA A 499 41.77 21.80 -14.99
C ALA A 499 42.55 22.83 -15.84
N ALA A 500 42.37 22.85 -17.16
CA ALA A 500 43.05 23.77 -18.08
C ALA A 500 42.17 24.97 -18.53
N LEU A 501 40.99 25.15 -17.93
CA LEU A 501 40.03 26.22 -18.27
C LEU A 501 39.55 27.04 -17.06
N THR A 502 40.34 27.11 -16.00
CA THR A 502 40.23 28.15 -14.96
C THR A 502 41.44 29.06 -14.98
#